data_AF-A0A3C0HB30-F1
#
_entry.id   AF-A0A3C0HB30-F1
#
_cell.length_a   1.000
_cell.length_b   1.000
_cell.length_c   1.000
_cell.angle_alpha   90.00
_cell.angle_beta   90.00
_cell.angle_gamma   90.00
#
_symmetry.space_group_name_H-M   'P 1'
#
loop_
_entity.id
_entity.type
_entity.pdbx_description
1 polymer ?
#
loop_
_entity_poly.entity_id
_entity_poly.type
_entity_poly.pdbx_seq_one_letter_code
_entity_poly.pdbx_strand_id
1 'polypeptide(L)'
;MTDFGLARLGARAIKFILSVGSIIGIITLKILSGASSNATGELFKKHFETGGTFLDFNLDRLKKYYDEKFEKGKILTNQIQDDQKCK
;
A
#
# COMPACT_ATOMS: atom_id res chain seq x y z
N MET A 1 22.00 25.79 -33.06
CA MET A 1 22.49 24.54 -32.43
C MET A 1 22.24 24.50 -30.90
N THR A 2 21.25 25.22 -30.36
CA THR A 2 21.08 25.37 -28.89
C THR A 2 19.92 24.56 -28.31
N ASP A 3 19.18 23.82 -29.14
CA ASP A 3 17.95 23.11 -28.76
C ASP A 3 18.21 21.88 -27.85
N PHE A 4 19.34 21.19 -28.06
CA PHE A 4 19.68 19.95 -27.35
C PHE A 4 20.12 20.15 -25.87
N GLY A 5 20.57 21.35 -25.50
CA GLY A 5 21.11 21.64 -24.17
C GLY A 5 20.05 21.75 -23.08
N LEU A 6 18.96 22.50 -23.36
CA LEU A 6 17.84 22.65 -22.44
C LEU A 6 17.05 21.34 -22.30
N ALA A 7 16.84 20.62 -23.41
CA ALA A 7 16.15 19.33 -23.41
C ALA A 7 16.87 18.31 -22.50
N ARG A 8 18.22 18.30 -22.52
CA ARG A 8 19.02 17.40 -21.69
C ARG A 8 19.00 17.78 -20.21
N LEU A 9 18.90 19.07 -19.86
CA LEU A 9 18.76 19.52 -18.47
C LEU A 9 17.35 19.27 -17.92
N GLY A 10 16.30 19.56 -18.70
CA GLY A 10 14.92 19.24 -18.36
C GLY A 10 14.70 17.75 -18.16
N ALA A 11 15.25 16.91 -19.05
CA ALA A 11 15.18 15.46 -18.94
C ALA A 11 15.84 14.90 -17.66
N ARG A 12 16.87 15.56 -17.12
CA ARG A 12 17.53 15.14 -15.88
C ARG A 12 16.70 15.49 -14.64
N ALA A 13 16.08 16.66 -14.61
CA ALA A 13 15.17 17.05 -13.54
C ALA A 13 13.95 16.12 -13.47
N ILE A 14 13.34 15.81 -14.62
CA ILE A 14 12.22 14.87 -14.73
C ILE A 14 12.62 13.48 -14.25
N LYS A 15 13.78 12.97 -14.68
CA LYS A 15 14.30 11.67 -14.22
C LYS A 15 14.53 11.65 -12.71
N PHE A 16 15.03 12.73 -12.13
CA PHE A 16 15.26 12.81 -10.69
C PHE A 16 13.95 12.76 -9.90
N ILE A 17 12.96 13.57 -10.30
CA ILE A 17 11.61 13.58 -9.70
C ILE A 17 10.94 12.21 -9.85
N LEU A 18 11.03 11.60 -11.02
CA LEU A 18 10.44 10.28 -11.28
C LEU A 18 11.14 9.20 -10.45
N SER A 19 12.47 9.21 -10.33
CA SER A 19 13.21 8.24 -9.54
C SER A 19 12.89 8.35 -8.05
N VAL A 20 12.91 9.56 -7.49
CA VAL A 20 12.58 9.76 -6.06
C VAL A 20 11.11 9.45 -5.79
N GLY A 21 10.21 9.90 -6.68
CA GLY A 21 8.78 9.61 -6.59
C GLY A 21 8.48 8.10 -6.70
N SER A 22 9.21 7.37 -7.54
CA SER A 22 9.03 5.92 -7.71
C SER A 22 9.41 5.15 -6.47
N ILE A 23 10.51 5.50 -5.79
CA ILE A 23 10.93 4.79 -4.57
C ILE A 23 9.85 4.92 -3.49
N ILE A 24 9.38 6.14 -3.25
CA ILE A 24 8.31 6.41 -2.26
C ILE A 24 7.03 5.70 -2.68
N GLY A 25 6.63 5.80 -3.95
CA GLY A 25 5.44 5.15 -4.47
C GLY A 25 5.46 3.62 -4.35
N ILE A 26 6.60 3.00 -4.64
CA ILE A 26 6.80 1.54 -4.49
C ILE A 26 6.64 1.13 -3.03
N ILE A 27 7.23 1.88 -2.09
CA ILE A 27 7.10 1.60 -0.66
C ILE A 27 5.64 1.69 -0.22
N THR A 28 4.95 2.77 -0.56
CA THR A 28 3.53 2.96 -0.24
C THR A 28 2.67 1.85 -0.85
N LEU A 29 2.94 1.46 -2.10
CA LEU A 29 2.20 0.39 -2.77
C LEU A 29 2.40 -0.96 -2.09
N LYS A 30 3.62 -1.29 -1.64
CA LYS A 30 3.88 -2.53 -0.89
C LYS A 30 3.11 -2.57 0.44
N ILE A 31 3.09 -1.47 1.18
CA ILE A 31 2.33 -1.34 2.43
C ILE A 31 0.84 -1.48 2.15
N LEU A 32 0.33 -0.70 1.19
CA LEU A 32 -1.08 -0.66 0.81
C LEU A 32 -1.57 -2.03 0.31
N SER A 33 -0.80 -2.67 -0.58
CA SER A 33 -1.12 -3.99 -1.14
C SER A 33 -1.07 -5.07 -0.05
N GLY A 34 -0.07 -5.04 0.83
CA GLY A 34 0.04 -5.99 1.93
C GLY A 34 -1.09 -5.84 2.94
N ALA A 35 -1.38 -4.61 3.36
CA ALA A 35 -2.46 -4.31 4.29
C ALA A 35 -3.84 -4.64 3.69
N SER A 36 -4.07 -4.30 2.42
CA SER A 36 -5.32 -4.60 1.71
C SER A 36 -5.54 -6.10 1.58
N SER A 37 -4.54 -6.86 1.11
CA SER A 37 -4.66 -8.31 0.95
C SER A 37 -4.84 -9.03 2.29
N ASN A 38 -4.18 -8.57 3.36
CA ASN A 38 -4.31 -9.15 4.69
C ASN A 38 -5.68 -8.85 5.32
N ALA A 39 -6.15 -7.60 5.21
CA ALA A 39 -7.45 -7.20 5.73
C ALA A 39 -8.60 -7.96 5.04
N THR A 40 -8.54 -8.10 3.70
CA THR A 40 -9.52 -8.88 2.94
C THR A 40 -9.48 -10.36 3.33
N GLY A 41 -8.28 -10.96 3.47
CA GLY A 41 -8.14 -12.36 3.88
C GLY A 41 -8.72 -12.65 5.27
N GLU A 42 -8.40 -11.82 6.26
CA GLU A 42 -8.95 -11.96 7.62
C GLU A 42 -10.46 -11.74 7.67
N LEU A 43 -10.98 -10.85 6.84
CA LEU A 43 -12.41 -10.57 6.74
C LEU A 43 -13.17 -11.78 6.18
N PHE A 44 -12.64 -12.42 5.13
CA PHE A 44 -13.23 -13.66 4.60
C PHE A 44 -13.07 -14.83 5.57
N LYS A 45 -11.91 -14.96 6.22
CA LYS A 45 -11.69 -16.00 7.24
C LYS A 45 -12.73 -15.88 8.36
N LYS A 46 -12.89 -14.68 8.93
CA LYS A 46 -13.90 -14.37 9.96
C LYS A 46 -15.33 -14.64 9.48
N HIS A 47 -15.67 -14.24 8.26
CA HIS A 47 -17.01 -14.41 7.69
C HIS A 47 -17.37 -15.90 7.55
N PHE A 48 -16.46 -16.72 7.01
CA PHE A 48 -16.71 -18.15 6.83
C PHE A 48 -16.59 -18.97 8.11
N GLU A 49 -15.67 -18.63 9.03
CA GLU A 49 -15.59 -19.27 10.35
C GLU A 49 -16.85 -19.04 11.20
N THR A 50 -17.52 -17.91 11.02
CA THR A 50 -18.79 -17.60 11.73
C THR A 50 -20.01 -18.26 11.05
N GLY A 51 -19.81 -19.01 9.95
CA GLY A 51 -20.91 -19.64 9.21
C GLY A 51 -21.71 -18.69 8.32
N GLY A 52 -21.12 -17.54 7.96
CA GLY A 52 -21.73 -16.53 7.09
C GLY A 52 -21.99 -17.07 5.68
N THR A 53 -23.21 -16.85 5.18
CA THR A 53 -23.58 -17.09 3.78
C THR A 53 -23.52 -15.75 3.03
N PHE A 54 -23.36 -15.75 1.70
CA PHE A 54 -23.32 -14.52 0.86
C PHE A 54 -24.45 -13.51 1.14
N LEU A 55 -25.58 -13.96 1.70
CA LEU A 55 -26.72 -13.11 2.07
C LEU A 55 -26.51 -12.27 3.35
N ASP A 56 -25.57 -12.65 4.24
CA ASP A 56 -25.25 -11.93 5.48
C ASP A 56 -24.05 -10.96 5.31
N PHE A 57 -23.74 -10.58 4.07
CA PHE A 57 -22.61 -9.71 3.74
C PHE A 57 -22.90 -8.25 4.11
N ASN A 58 -22.82 -7.95 5.40
CA ASN A 58 -23.08 -6.63 5.96
C ASN A 58 -21.91 -5.68 5.72
N LEU A 59 -21.94 -4.94 4.61
CA LEU A 59 -20.91 -3.99 4.18
C LEU A 59 -20.50 -3.00 5.29
N ASP A 60 -21.43 -2.53 6.11
CA ASP A 60 -21.15 -1.60 7.22
C ASP A 60 -20.19 -2.19 8.28
N ARG A 61 -20.45 -3.44 8.68
CA ARG A 61 -19.65 -4.16 9.67
C ARG A 61 -18.29 -4.56 9.10
N LEU A 62 -18.29 -4.95 7.84
CA LEU A 62 -17.11 -5.36 7.08
C LEU A 62 -16.16 -4.18 6.83
N LYS A 63 -16.70 -3.00 6.51
CA LYS A 63 -15.90 -1.79 6.30
C LYS A 63 -15.20 -1.36 7.57
N LYS A 64 -15.90 -1.36 8.71
CA LYS A 64 -15.30 -1.06 10.02
C LYS A 64 -14.20 -2.05 10.40
N TYR A 65 -14.42 -3.34 10.11
CA TYR A 65 -13.42 -4.39 10.35
C TYR A 65 -12.22 -4.29 9.40
N TYR A 66 -12.47 -3.96 8.14
CA TYR A 66 -11.43 -3.71 7.14
C TYR A 66 -10.55 -2.52 7.53
N ASP A 67 -11.14 -1.38 7.91
CA ASP A 67 -10.40 -0.20 8.38
C ASP A 67 -9.51 -0.52 9.59
N GLU A 68 -10.03 -1.28 10.58
CA GLU A 68 -9.24 -1.69 11.75
C GLU A 68 -8.05 -2.59 11.36
N LYS A 69 -8.26 -3.54 10.46
CA LYS A 69 -7.21 -4.45 9.99
C LYS A 69 -6.23 -3.77 9.04
N PHE A 70 -6.70 -2.80 8.27
CA PHE A 70 -5.90 -1.98 7.38
C PHE A 70 -4.95 -1.07 8.17
N GLU A 71 -5.44 -0.41 9.23
CA GLU A 71 -4.63 0.37 10.17
C GLU A 71 -3.56 -0.50 10.85
N LYS A 72 -3.93 -1.70 11.33
CA LYS A 72 -2.96 -2.66 11.89
C LYS A 72 -1.90 -3.07 10.86
N GLY A 73 -2.28 -3.30 9.61
CA GLY A 73 -1.35 -3.60 8.51
C GLY A 73 -0.38 -2.45 8.21
N LYS A 74 -0.85 -1.20 8.29
CA LYS A 74 -0.01 0.00 8.15
C LYS A 74 1.04 0.08 9.27
N ILE A 75 0.68 -0.17 10.52
CA ILE A 75 1.60 -0.11 11.68
C ILE A 75 2.65 -1.22 11.60
N LEU A 76 2.24 -2.46 11.33
CA LEU A 76 3.16 -3.60 11.21
C LEU A 76 4.20 -3.38 10.11
N THR A 77 3.78 -2.85 8.97
CA THR A 77 4.71 -2.62 7.86
C THR A 77 5.70 -1.48 8.17
N ASN A 78 5.29 -0.46 8.92
CA ASN A 78 6.21 0.57 9.41
C ASN A 78 7.28 -0.03 10.35
N GLN A 79 6.90 -0.91 11.27
CA GLN A 79 7.85 -1.59 12.16
C GLN A 79 8.82 -2.50 11.39
N ILE A 80 8.33 -3.25 10.41
CA ILE A 80 9.18 -4.09 9.55
C ILE A 80 10.18 -3.22 8.75
N GLN A 81 9.79 -2.02 8.36
CA GLN A 81 10.66 -1.11 7.59
C GLN A 81 11.77 -0.47 8.44
N ASP A 82 11.48 -0.18 9.71
CA ASP A 82 12.48 0.26 10.70
C ASP A 82 13.48 -0.85 11.02
N ASP A 83 13.00 -2.10 11.15
CA ASP A 83 13.86 -3.27 11.42
C ASP A 83 14.78 -3.60 10.23
N GLN A 84 14.30 -3.41 8.99
CA GLN A 84 15.11 -3.55 7.76
C GLN A 84 16.11 -2.41 7.55
N LYS A 85 15.96 -1.26 8.22
CA LYS A 85 16.94 -0.16 8.18
C LYS A 85 18.12 -0.38 9.14
N CYS A 86 17.95 -1.21 10.16
CA CYS A 86 18.97 -1.52 11.17
C CYS A 86 19.83 -2.76 10.83
N LYS A 87 19.71 -3.32 9.62
CA LYS A 87 20.49 -4.47 9.15
C LYS A 87 21.24 -4.13 7.87
#